data_AF-A0A838QLZ5-F1
#
_entry.id   AF-A0A838QLZ5-F1
#
_cell.length_a   1.000
_cell.length_b   1.000
_cell.length_c   1.000
_cell.angle_alpha   90.00
_cell.angle_beta   90.00
_cell.angle_gamma   90.00
#
_symmetry.space_group_name_H-M   'P 1'
#
loop_
_entity.id
_entity.type
_entity.pdbx_description
1 polymer ?
#
loop_
_entity_poly.entity_id
_entity_poly.type
_entity_poly.pdbx_seq_one_letter_code
_entity_poly.pdbx_strand_id
1 'polypeptide(L)'
;ELCSGGIIGMGEKPRDVVAMAMELRDLGVESIPVNFLNPIEGTPLAGPSELTPNYCLKVLAMFRLVNPSRELRIAGGREMHLRTLQPLGLYAANSIFVGDYLTTKGQLPESDYAMLRDMGFVVTKSVEGRSS
;
A
#
# COMPACT_ATOMS: atom_id res chain seq x y z
N GLU A 1 15.47 5.95 -9.06
CA GLU A 1 14.20 5.26 -9.33
C GLU A 1 13.05 6.25 -9.28
N LEU A 2 12.08 6.09 -10.16
CA LEU A 2 10.85 6.88 -10.13
C LEU A 2 9.87 6.26 -9.11
N CYS A 3 9.48 7.05 -8.10
CA CYS A 3 8.50 6.66 -7.09
C CYS A 3 7.24 7.52 -7.23
N SER A 4 6.10 6.88 -7.49
CA SER A 4 4.81 7.55 -7.61
C SER A 4 3.69 6.55 -7.32
N GLY A 5 2.60 7.03 -6.72
CA GLY A 5 1.53 6.16 -6.26
C GLY A 5 0.24 6.92 -6.02
N GLY A 6 -0.64 6.35 -5.21
CA GLY A 6 -2.00 6.87 -5.04
C GLY A 6 -2.55 6.74 -3.63
N ILE A 7 -3.67 7.45 -3.40
CA ILE A 7 -4.52 7.32 -2.22
C ILE A 7 -5.87 6.78 -2.69
N ILE A 8 -6.32 5.71 -2.05
CA ILE A 8 -7.58 5.02 -2.33
C ILE A 8 -8.60 5.40 -1.27
N GLY A 9 -9.86 5.62 -1.67
CA GLY A 9 -10.96 5.97 -0.77
C GLY A 9 -11.21 7.47 -0.63
N MET A 10 -10.80 8.29 -1.60
CA MET A 10 -11.10 9.73 -1.65
C MET A 10 -12.45 10.05 -2.31
N GLY A 11 -13.20 9.03 -2.77
CA GLY A 11 -14.46 9.17 -3.49
C GLY A 11 -14.36 8.84 -4.98
N GLU A 12 -13.22 8.30 -5.41
CA GLU A 12 -12.99 7.84 -6.77
C GLU A 12 -13.86 6.62 -7.12
N LYS A 13 -14.21 6.46 -8.40
CA LYS A 13 -14.89 5.25 -8.89
C LYS A 13 -13.87 4.14 -9.12
N PRO A 14 -14.28 2.86 -9.11
CA PRO A 14 -13.35 1.74 -9.37
C PRO A 14 -12.56 1.86 -10.68
N ARG A 15 -13.16 2.44 -11.72
CA ARG A 15 -12.47 2.70 -13.01
C ARG A 15 -11.34 3.72 -12.89
N ASP A 16 -11.46 4.68 -11.98
CA ASP A 16 -10.46 5.72 -11.77
C ASP A 16 -9.23 5.12 -11.06
N VAL A 17 -9.45 4.16 -10.14
CA VAL A 17 -8.38 3.36 -9.52
C VAL A 17 -7.62 2.53 -10.56
N VAL A 18 -8.34 1.90 -11.51
CA VAL A 18 -7.72 1.15 -12.62
C VAL A 18 -6.95 2.08 -13.55
N ALA A 19 -7.52 3.23 -13.90
CA ALA A 19 -6.85 4.23 -14.74
C ALA A 19 -5.53 4.68 -14.11
N MET A 20 -5.52 5.01 -12.82
CA MET A 20 -4.30 5.35 -12.08
C MET A 20 -3.23 4.24 -12.14
N ALA A 21 -3.61 2.98 -11.95
CA ALA A 21 -2.65 1.86 -12.03
C ALA A 21 -2.04 1.71 -13.43
N MET A 22 -2.82 1.96 -14.48
CA MET A 22 -2.36 1.93 -15.88
C MET A 22 -1.46 3.13 -16.19
N GLU A 23 -1.79 4.32 -15.71
CA GLU A 23 -0.96 5.52 -15.88
C GLU A 23 0.42 5.36 -15.22
N LEU A 24 0.46 4.83 -13.99
CA LEU A 24 1.73 4.54 -13.30
C LEU A 24 2.60 3.55 -14.07
N ARG A 25 1.98 2.54 -14.70
CA ARG A 25 2.67 1.59 -15.59
C ARG A 25 3.26 2.29 -16.80
N ASP A 26 2.45 3.11 -17.48
CA ASP A 26 2.82 3.78 -18.72
C ASP A 26 3.91 4.84 -18.49
N LEU A 27 3.93 5.45 -17.29
CA LEU A 27 5.01 6.33 -16.81
C LEU A 27 6.29 5.57 -16.41
N GLY A 28 6.26 4.24 -16.37
CA GLY A 28 7.42 3.42 -16.03
C GLY A 28 7.84 3.51 -14.56
N VAL A 29 6.90 3.80 -13.65
CA VAL A 29 7.17 3.93 -12.21
C VAL A 29 7.72 2.61 -11.64
N GLU A 30 8.78 2.70 -10.83
CA GLU A 30 9.50 1.55 -10.28
C GLU A 30 9.00 1.17 -8.88
N SER A 31 8.65 2.18 -8.06
CA SER A 31 8.09 2.00 -6.72
C SER A 31 6.71 2.68 -6.62
N ILE A 32 5.70 1.87 -6.30
CA ILE A 32 4.29 2.25 -6.26
C ILE A 32 3.75 2.14 -4.83
N PRO A 33 3.72 3.24 -4.06
CA PRO A 33 3.01 3.28 -2.79
C PRO A 33 1.50 3.37 -3.00
N VAL A 34 0.75 2.43 -2.42
CA VAL A 34 -0.71 2.47 -2.33
C VAL A 34 -1.09 2.82 -0.91
N ASN A 35 -1.63 4.02 -0.73
CA ASN A 35 -2.20 4.47 0.54
C ASN A 35 -3.71 4.23 0.53
N PHE A 36 -4.26 3.89 1.67
CA PHE A 36 -5.69 3.94 1.93
C PHE A 36 -5.97 5.20 2.75
N LEU A 37 -6.98 5.97 2.36
CA LEU A 37 -7.31 7.24 2.99
C LEU A 37 -7.52 7.02 4.50
N ASN A 38 -6.73 7.73 5.31
CA ASN A 38 -6.95 7.84 6.74
C ASN A 38 -7.65 9.18 7.00
N PRO A 39 -8.94 9.20 7.37
CA PRO A 39 -9.66 10.44 7.63
C PRO A 39 -9.06 11.18 8.82
N ILE A 40 -8.68 12.43 8.63
CA ILE A 40 -8.14 13.29 9.69
C ILE A 40 -9.21 14.34 10.02
N GLU A 41 -9.59 14.44 11.29
CA GLU A 41 -10.54 15.43 11.77
C GLU A 41 -10.11 16.86 11.38
N GLY A 42 -11.06 17.66 10.88
CA GLY A 42 -10.79 19.01 10.39
C GLY A 42 -10.33 19.09 8.92
N THR A 43 -10.12 17.97 8.24
CA THR A 43 -9.87 17.95 6.78
C THR A 43 -11.16 17.79 5.97
N PRO A 44 -11.21 18.23 4.69
CA PRO A 44 -12.38 18.01 3.83
C PRO A 44 -12.79 16.54 3.66
N LEU A 45 -11.87 15.60 3.93
CA LEU A 45 -12.06 14.16 3.79
C LEU A 45 -12.16 13.44 5.15
N ALA A 46 -12.55 14.16 6.22
CA ALA A 46 -12.72 13.59 7.58
C ALA A 46 -13.92 12.63 7.73
N GLY A 47 -14.71 12.42 6.67
CA GLY A 47 -15.92 11.59 6.69
C GLY A 47 -15.65 10.09 6.90
N PRO A 48 -16.70 9.30 7.09
CA PRO A 48 -16.58 7.85 7.20
C PRO A 48 -15.99 7.27 5.91
N SER A 49 -15.07 6.31 6.05
CA SER A 49 -14.51 5.59 4.90
C SER A 49 -15.43 4.45 4.49
N GLU A 50 -15.67 4.31 3.19
CA GLU A 50 -16.39 3.17 2.59
C GLU A 50 -15.47 1.98 2.29
N LEU A 51 -14.16 2.10 2.58
CA LEU A 51 -13.21 1.04 2.32
C LEU A 51 -13.48 -0.17 3.21
N THR A 52 -13.48 -1.34 2.57
CA THR A 52 -13.52 -2.62 3.27
C THR A 52 -12.19 -3.35 3.11
N PRO A 53 -11.79 -4.22 4.06
CA PRO A 53 -10.59 -5.04 3.91
C PRO A 53 -10.54 -5.80 2.57
N ASN A 54 -11.67 -6.37 2.13
CA ASN A 54 -11.76 -7.08 0.86
C ASN A 54 -11.56 -6.17 -0.36
N TYR A 55 -12.08 -4.94 -0.33
CA TYR A 55 -11.85 -3.98 -1.41
C TYR A 55 -10.38 -3.57 -1.47
N CYS A 56 -9.74 -3.34 -0.31
CA CYS A 56 -8.32 -3.02 -0.23
C CYS A 56 -7.44 -4.14 -0.80
N LEU A 57 -7.73 -5.41 -0.47
CA LEU A 57 -7.06 -6.56 -1.08
C LEU A 57 -7.26 -6.63 -2.60
N LYS A 58 -8.48 -6.36 -3.08
CA LYS A 58 -8.79 -6.33 -4.51
C LYS A 58 -7.97 -5.25 -5.23
N VAL A 59 -7.83 -4.08 -4.62
CA VAL A 59 -7.00 -3.00 -5.16
C VAL A 59 -5.53 -3.45 -5.23
N LEU A 60 -4.95 -3.99 -4.15
CA LEU A 60 -3.56 -4.45 -4.16
C LEU A 60 -3.31 -5.54 -5.20
N ALA A 61 -4.21 -6.52 -5.31
CA ALA A 61 -4.12 -7.57 -6.32
C ALA A 61 -4.19 -7.02 -7.74
N MET A 62 -5.10 -6.07 -8.00
CA MET A 62 -5.21 -5.38 -9.29
C MET A 62 -3.94 -4.60 -9.62
N PHE A 63 -3.41 -3.82 -8.68
CA PHE A 63 -2.16 -3.08 -8.85
C PHE A 63 -1.00 -4.03 -9.20
N ARG A 64 -0.88 -5.16 -8.51
CA ARG A 64 0.13 -6.19 -8.83
C ARG A 64 -0.05 -6.76 -10.23
N LEU A 65 -1.28 -7.05 -10.66
CA LEU A 65 -1.53 -7.60 -12.00
C LEU A 65 -1.18 -6.59 -13.11
N VAL A 66 -1.46 -5.30 -12.90
CA VAL A 66 -1.10 -4.25 -13.86
C VAL A 66 0.40 -3.95 -13.86
N ASN A 67 1.05 -4.06 -12.70
CA ASN A 67 2.46 -3.71 -12.48
C ASN A 67 3.27 -4.90 -11.90
N PRO A 68 3.41 -6.01 -12.64
CA PRO A 68 3.89 -7.29 -12.09
C PRO A 68 5.31 -7.24 -11.53
N SER A 69 6.21 -6.48 -12.15
CA SER A 69 7.63 -6.41 -11.79
C SER A 69 8.01 -5.21 -10.91
N ARG A 70 7.04 -4.37 -10.52
CA ARG A 70 7.31 -3.14 -9.77
C ARG A 70 7.28 -3.40 -8.27
N GLU A 71 7.98 -2.57 -7.50
CA GLU A 71 7.79 -2.56 -6.06
C GLU A 71 6.38 -2.01 -5.79
N LEU A 72 5.56 -2.80 -5.10
CA LEU A 72 4.24 -2.38 -4.63
C LEU A 72 4.30 -2.29 -3.11
N ARG A 73 4.08 -1.08 -2.59
CA ARG A 73 4.16 -0.80 -1.15
C ARG A 73 2.78 -0.54 -0.57
N ILE A 74 2.39 -1.30 0.46
CA ILE A 74 1.22 -0.94 1.26
C ILE A 74 1.64 0.18 2.23
N ALA A 75 1.10 1.37 2.03
CA ALA A 75 1.50 2.57 2.73
C ALA A 75 0.45 2.97 3.78
N GLY A 76 0.19 4.27 3.95
CA GLY A 76 -0.70 4.78 5.00
C GLY A 76 -2.09 4.14 4.97
N GLY A 77 -2.69 3.97 6.16
CA GLY A 77 -4.02 3.38 6.31
C GLY A 77 -4.10 1.86 6.23
N ARG A 78 -2.97 1.17 6.02
CA ARG A 78 -2.86 -0.30 6.03
C ARG A 78 -3.56 -0.96 7.21
N GLU A 79 -3.23 -0.54 8.43
CA GLU A 79 -3.71 -1.12 9.68
C GLU A 79 -5.23 -0.96 9.83
N MET A 80 -5.71 0.25 9.58
CA MET A 80 -7.12 0.62 9.70
C MET A 80 -8.00 -0.17 8.71
N HIS A 81 -7.54 -0.27 7.46
CA HIS A 81 -8.37 -0.75 6.37
C HIS A 81 -8.22 -2.24 6.08
N LEU A 82 -7.02 -2.80 6.19
CA LEU A 82 -6.81 -4.24 6.03
C LEU A 82 -7.08 -5.02 7.31
N ARG A 83 -6.92 -4.40 8.50
CA ARG A 83 -7.21 -5.03 9.80
C ARG A 83 -6.48 -6.37 9.96
N THR A 84 -7.22 -7.44 10.25
CA THR A 84 -6.69 -8.80 10.36
C THR A 84 -6.29 -9.42 9.02
N LEU A 85 -6.62 -8.78 7.89
CA LEU A 85 -6.24 -9.23 6.54
C LEU A 85 -4.94 -8.60 6.03
N GLN A 86 -4.23 -7.80 6.83
CA GLN A 86 -2.92 -7.26 6.48
C GLN A 86 -1.95 -8.31 5.90
N PRO A 87 -1.84 -9.53 6.48
CA PRO A 87 -1.01 -10.58 5.91
C PRO A 87 -1.37 -10.91 4.46
N LEU A 88 -2.65 -10.99 4.12
CA LEU A 88 -3.07 -11.34 2.76
C LEU A 88 -2.66 -10.29 1.73
N GLY A 89 -2.54 -9.02 2.13
CA GLY A 89 -2.07 -7.94 1.25
C GLY A 89 -0.63 -8.15 0.79
N LEU A 90 0.21 -8.80 1.61
CA LEU A 90 1.63 -9.05 1.33
C LEU A 90 1.87 -10.18 0.32
N TYR A 91 0.84 -10.92 -0.11
CA TYR A 91 0.95 -11.77 -1.29
C TYR A 91 0.94 -10.98 -2.60
N ALA A 92 0.36 -9.78 -2.58
CA ALA A 92 0.35 -8.87 -3.73
C ALA A 92 1.43 -7.79 -3.60
N ALA A 93 1.60 -7.20 -2.42
CA ALA A 93 2.60 -6.18 -2.15
C ALA A 93 3.89 -6.79 -1.61
N ASN A 94 5.05 -6.24 -1.99
CA ASN A 94 6.36 -6.71 -1.56
C ASN A 94 7.11 -5.69 -0.69
N SER A 95 6.41 -4.66 -0.21
CA SER A 95 6.97 -3.57 0.59
C SER A 95 5.89 -3.01 1.53
N ILE A 96 6.29 -2.56 2.72
CA ILE A 96 5.45 -1.88 3.72
C ILE A 96 6.28 -0.83 4.47
N PHE A 97 5.62 0.18 5.02
CA PHE A 97 6.24 0.98 6.08
C PHE A 97 6.15 0.24 7.42
N VAL A 98 7.18 0.42 8.25
CA VAL A 98 7.28 -0.19 9.59
C VAL A 98 7.24 0.92 10.62
N GLY A 99 6.39 0.79 11.64
CA GLY A 99 6.18 1.83 12.63
C GLY A 99 5.28 2.96 12.13
N ASP A 100 5.46 4.16 12.70
CA ASP A 100 4.61 5.31 12.42
C ASP A 100 4.84 5.90 11.01
N TYR A 101 3.77 6.45 10.44
CA TYR A 101 3.82 7.25 9.21
C TYR A 101 4.07 8.73 9.54
N LEU A 102 4.36 9.55 8.53
CA LEU A 102 4.62 10.99 8.70
C LEU A 102 3.50 11.75 9.43
N THR A 103 2.25 11.35 9.22
CA THR A 103 1.07 12.09 9.72
C THR A 103 0.12 11.24 10.55
N THR A 104 0.31 9.91 10.60
CA THR A 104 -0.62 8.98 11.24
C THR A 104 0.11 7.86 11.93
N LYS A 105 -0.44 7.35 13.04
CA LYS A 105 0.13 6.21 13.74
C LYS A 105 0.04 4.93 12.91
N GLY A 106 1.10 4.14 12.93
CA GLY A 106 1.13 2.78 12.40
C GLY A 106 1.01 1.75 13.53
N GLN A 107 1.15 0.47 13.18
CA GLN A 107 1.37 -0.56 14.21
C GLN A 107 2.82 -0.56 14.69
N LEU A 108 3.05 -1.17 15.85
CA LEU A 108 4.40 -1.26 16.41
C LEU A 108 5.34 -2.02 15.45
N PRO A 109 6.60 -1.57 15.29
CA PRO A 109 7.57 -2.27 14.45
C PRO A 109 7.69 -3.77 14.76
N GLU A 110 7.63 -4.14 16.04
CA GLU A 110 7.72 -5.54 16.49
C GLU A 110 6.55 -6.38 15.95
N SER A 111 5.36 -5.79 15.84
CA SER A 111 4.18 -6.43 15.25
C SER A 111 4.35 -6.66 13.75
N ASP A 112 4.94 -5.70 13.03
CA ASP A 112 5.29 -5.85 11.61
C ASP A 112 6.27 -7.01 11.39
N TYR A 113 7.37 -7.02 12.16
CA TYR A 113 8.38 -8.07 12.04
C TYR A 113 7.85 -9.45 12.45
N ALA A 114 6.97 -9.53 13.45
CA ALA A 114 6.30 -10.78 13.82
C ALA A 114 5.42 -11.29 12.67
N MET A 115 4.57 -10.42 12.10
CA MET A 115 3.72 -10.76 10.96
C MET A 115 4.53 -11.27 9.77
N LEU A 116 5.60 -10.58 9.37
CA LEU A 116 6.45 -11.00 8.25
C LEU A 116 7.10 -12.37 8.50
N ARG A 117 7.53 -12.63 9.74
CA ARG A 117 8.12 -13.91 10.15
C ARG A 117 7.10 -15.05 10.10
N ASP A 118 5.90 -14.83 10.61
CA ASP A 118 4.82 -15.83 10.63
C ASP A 118 4.35 -16.19 9.20
N MET A 119 4.42 -15.23 8.29
CA MET A 119 4.17 -15.45 6.86
C MET A 119 5.30 -16.15 6.11
N GLY A 120 6.48 -16.32 6.73
CA GLY A 120 7.66 -16.90 6.09
C GLY A 120 8.38 -15.97 5.11
N PHE A 121 8.14 -14.65 5.18
CA PHE A 121 8.85 -13.69 4.35
C PHE A 121 10.22 -13.31 4.92
N VAL A 122 11.12 -12.91 4.03
CA VAL A 122 12.47 -12.45 4.38
C VAL A 122 12.54 -10.94 4.17
N VAL A 123 12.91 -10.22 5.22
CA VAL A 123 13.19 -8.78 5.14
C VAL A 123 14.51 -8.58 4.40
N THR A 124 14.47 -7.85 3.28
CA THR A 124 15.68 -7.51 2.53
C THR A 124 16.52 -6.53 3.34
N LYS A 125 17.84 -6.74 3.36
CA LYS A 125 18.79 -5.85 4.06
C LYS A 125 19.44 -4.82 3.13
N SER A 126 19.05 -4.80 1.86
CA SER A 126 19.67 -4.00 0.81
C SER A 126 18.66 -2.98 0.29
N VAL A 127 19.07 -1.71 0.26
CA VAL A 127 18.47 -0.72 -0.64
C VAL A 127 18.87 -1.16 -2.05
N GLU A 128 17.92 -1.50 -2.92
CA GLU A 128 18.24 -1.76 -4.33
C GLU A 128 18.69 -0.45 -4.98
N GLY A 129 20.00 -0.20 -4.90
CA GLY A 129 20.74 0.65 -5.82
C GLY A 129 21.72 -0.27 -6.53
N ARG A 130 21.49 -0.51 -7.83
CA ARG A 130 22.42 -1.24 -8.69
C ARG A 130 23.85 -0.74 -8.45
N SER A 131 24.72 -1.62 -7.97
CA SER A 131 26.15 -1.49 -8.26
C SER A 131 26.30 -1.87 -9.73
N SER A 132 26.90 -0.95 -10.49
CA SER A 132 27.47 -1.11 -11.83
C SER A 132 27.85 -2.54 -12.24
#